data_AF-A0A453QDV6-F1
#
_entry.id   AF-A0A453QDV6-F1
#
_cell.length_a   1.000
_cell.length_b   1.000
_cell.length_c   1.000
_cell.angle_alpha   90.00
_cell.angle_beta   90.00
_cell.angle_gamma   90.00
#
_symmetry.space_group_name_H-M   'P 1'
#
loop_
_entity.id
_entity.type
_entity.pdbx_description
1 polymer ?
#
loop_
_entity_poly.entity_id
_entity_poly.type
_entity_poly.pdbx_seq_one_letter_code
_entity_poly.pdbx_strand_id
1 'polypeptide(L)'
;GTSSPTAAAVADQIPRRPAPPAMAPPSSEEPAAAQSAGAGAISKVLVVIAMQTEALPLVTRFQLVEAAADESIFPKGAPWTRYHGDYKGLHIDLVWPGKDPVLGVDSVGTVSAALVTYASIQLLKPDLIINAGTAGGFKVVFSLYQMFDATVCALQFCSSSVLLRFRPEEQVLGMSS
;
A
#
# COMPACT_ATOMS: atom_id res chain seq x y z
N GLY A 1 40.57 -17.39 -65.67
CA GLY A 1 40.44 -18.75 -65.12
C GLY A 1 40.23 -18.65 -63.63
N THR A 2 39.08 -19.15 -63.16
CA THR A 2 38.78 -19.70 -61.82
C THR A 2 39.65 -19.30 -60.61
N SER A 3 39.05 -18.70 -59.58
CA SER A 3 38.78 -19.36 -58.27
C SER A 3 38.55 -18.33 -57.14
N SER A 4 37.51 -18.56 -56.34
CA SER A 4 37.23 -17.91 -55.05
C SER A 4 38.34 -18.20 -54.01
N PRO A 5 38.53 -17.33 -53.01
CA PRO A 5 38.41 -17.79 -51.61
C PRO A 5 37.69 -16.75 -50.71
N THR A 6 36.72 -17.17 -49.88
CA THR A 6 36.83 -17.67 -48.49
C THR A 6 36.95 -16.56 -47.45
N ALA A 7 35.91 -16.48 -46.62
CA ALA A 7 35.81 -15.70 -45.40
C ALA A 7 36.84 -16.12 -44.36
N ALA A 8 37.54 -15.14 -43.77
CA ALA A 8 38.30 -15.32 -42.54
C ALA A 8 38.34 -14.01 -41.74
N ALA A 9 37.71 -14.07 -40.56
CA ALA A 9 38.11 -13.43 -39.31
C ALA A 9 38.43 -11.92 -39.30
N VAL A 10 37.42 -11.10 -39.00
CA VAL A 10 37.59 -9.82 -38.30
C VAL A 10 36.75 -9.86 -37.03
N ALA A 11 37.32 -10.41 -35.97
CA ALA A 11 36.72 -10.42 -34.64
C ALA A 11 37.84 -10.52 -33.59
N ASP A 12 38.70 -9.51 -33.51
CA ASP A 12 39.59 -9.38 -32.35
C ASP A 12 40.02 -7.92 -32.13
N GLN A 13 39.19 -7.16 -31.41
CA GLN A 13 39.58 -6.00 -30.60
C GLN A 13 38.35 -5.42 -29.88
N ILE A 14 37.91 -6.10 -28.81
CA ILE A 14 37.08 -5.47 -27.76
C ILE A 14 37.88 -5.55 -26.46
N PRO A 15 38.23 -4.42 -25.82
CA PRO A 15 38.91 -4.44 -24.53
C PRO A 15 38.07 -5.18 -23.48
N ARG A 16 38.65 -6.21 -22.84
CA ARG A 16 37.99 -6.93 -21.75
C ARG A 16 37.84 -5.98 -20.55
N ARG A 17 36.60 -5.78 -20.09
CA ARG A 17 36.29 -5.06 -18.85
C ARG A 17 37.00 -5.76 -17.67
N PRO A 18 37.63 -5.02 -16.73
CA PRO A 18 38.19 -5.62 -15.53
C PRO A 18 37.11 -6.36 -14.73
N ALA A 19 37.49 -7.50 -14.14
CA ALA A 19 36.63 -8.27 -13.24
C ALA A 19 36.20 -7.40 -12.03
N PRO A 20 34.98 -7.59 -11.51
CA PRO A 20 34.54 -6.85 -10.33
C PRO A 20 35.41 -7.20 -9.11
N PRO A 21 35.61 -6.25 -8.17
CA PRO A 21 36.30 -6.55 -6.93
C PRO A 21 35.55 -7.64 -6.15
N ALA A 22 36.32 -8.57 -5.57
CA ALA A 22 35.81 -9.67 -4.77
C ALA A 22 35.02 -9.14 -3.55
N MET A 23 33.78 -9.59 -3.40
CA MET A 23 32.97 -9.35 -2.20
C MET A 23 33.64 -10.01 -1.00
N ALA A 24 33.96 -9.21 0.02
CA ALA A 24 34.27 -9.70 1.35
C ALA A 24 33.03 -10.43 1.93
N PRO A 25 33.22 -11.50 2.73
CA PRO A 25 32.11 -12.17 3.40
C PRO A 25 31.44 -11.21 4.39
N PRO A 26 30.09 -11.20 4.50
CA PRO A 26 29.42 -10.41 5.52
C PRO A 26 29.84 -10.92 6.90
N SER A 27 30.29 -9.99 7.74
CA SER A 27 30.47 -10.18 9.17
C SER A 27 29.15 -10.65 9.77
N SER A 28 29.23 -11.75 10.50
CA SER A 28 28.17 -12.32 11.32
C SER A 28 27.76 -11.35 12.41
N GLU A 29 26.76 -10.52 12.12
CA GLU A 29 25.91 -9.92 13.14
C GLU A 29 24.68 -10.83 13.30
N GLU A 30 24.66 -11.47 14.46
CA GLU A 30 23.58 -12.26 15.04
C GLU A 30 22.22 -11.55 14.87
N PRO A 31 21.15 -12.26 14.50
CA PRO A 31 19.83 -11.65 14.41
C PRO A 31 19.39 -11.28 15.82
N ALA A 32 19.51 -10.00 16.18
CA ALA A 32 18.83 -9.45 17.33
C ALA A 32 17.34 -9.75 17.13
N ALA A 33 16.85 -10.72 17.91
CA ALA A 33 15.48 -11.18 17.92
C ALA A 33 14.57 -9.95 17.92
N ALA A 34 13.81 -9.78 16.84
CA ALA A 34 12.64 -8.92 16.85
C ALA A 34 11.75 -9.47 17.96
N GLN A 35 11.76 -8.78 19.10
CA GLN A 35 10.87 -9.08 20.20
C GLN A 35 9.47 -8.94 19.63
N SER A 36 8.77 -10.08 19.53
CA SER A 36 7.32 -10.12 19.39
C SER A 36 6.76 -9.38 20.60
N ALA A 37 6.52 -8.08 20.43
CA ALA A 37 5.70 -7.32 21.35
C ALA A 37 4.33 -8.00 21.30
N GLY A 38 3.99 -8.75 22.35
CA GLY A 38 2.69 -9.39 22.47
C GLY A 38 1.62 -8.38 22.09
N ALA A 39 0.80 -8.73 21.09
CA ALA A 39 -0.11 -7.80 20.44
C ALA A 39 -0.97 -7.08 21.49
N GLY A 40 -0.62 -5.83 21.79
CA GLY A 40 -1.46 -4.96 22.59
C GLY A 40 -2.81 -4.79 21.92
N ALA A 41 -3.85 -4.50 22.70
CA ALA A 41 -5.16 -4.22 22.14
C ALA A 41 -5.06 -3.08 21.12
N ILE A 42 -5.72 -3.24 19.96
CA ILE A 42 -5.76 -2.23 18.89
C ILE A 42 -6.37 -0.95 19.46
N SER A 43 -5.64 0.16 19.35
CA SER A 43 -6.03 1.45 19.91
C SER A 43 -6.29 2.51 18.85
N LYS A 44 -5.63 2.41 17.70
CA LYS A 44 -5.74 3.36 16.58
C LYS A 44 -6.01 2.65 15.26
N VAL A 45 -7.11 3.00 14.61
CA VAL A 45 -7.47 2.49 13.29
C VAL A 45 -7.46 3.61 12.28
N LEU A 46 -6.77 3.38 11.17
CA LEU A 46 -6.81 4.23 9.99
C LEU A 46 -7.72 3.60 8.94
N VAL A 47 -8.76 4.32 8.52
CA VAL A 47 -9.65 3.95 7.43
C VAL A 47 -9.30 4.79 6.21
N VAL A 48 -8.94 4.16 5.10
CA VAL A 48 -8.62 4.81 3.83
C VAL A 48 -9.77 4.58 2.86
N ILE A 49 -10.35 5.67 2.36
CA ILE A 49 -11.47 5.64 1.41
C ILE A 49 -11.14 6.51 0.20
N ALA A 50 -11.51 6.07 -0.99
CA ALA A 50 -11.16 6.78 -2.23
C ALA A 50 -12.10 7.96 -2.52
N MET A 51 -13.39 7.81 -2.22
CA MET A 51 -14.43 8.77 -2.59
C MET A 51 -15.10 9.40 -1.38
N GLN A 52 -15.44 10.69 -1.48
CA GLN A 52 -16.10 11.40 -0.38
C GLN A 52 -17.45 10.77 -0.03
N THR A 53 -18.22 10.38 -1.05
CA THR A 53 -19.56 9.80 -0.89
C THR A 53 -19.53 8.48 -0.13
N GLU A 54 -18.45 7.71 -0.23
CA GLU A 54 -18.27 6.46 0.52
C GLU A 54 -17.85 6.71 1.97
N ALA A 55 -17.17 7.83 2.24
CA ALA A 55 -16.71 8.20 3.57
C ALA A 55 -17.81 8.79 4.46
N LEU A 56 -18.67 9.65 3.90
CA LEU A 56 -19.68 10.39 4.68
C LEU A 56 -20.60 9.51 5.55
N PRO A 57 -21.10 8.34 5.10
CA PRO A 57 -21.89 7.47 5.94
C PRO A 57 -21.15 7.01 7.21
N LEU A 58 -19.85 6.76 7.13
CA LEU A 58 -19.02 6.40 8.29
C LEU A 58 -18.77 7.61 9.19
N VAL A 59 -18.45 8.77 8.59
CA VAL A 59 -18.27 10.03 9.32
C VAL A 59 -19.51 10.35 10.16
N THR A 60 -20.71 10.26 9.57
CA THR A 60 -21.98 10.49 10.29
C THR A 60 -22.22 9.43 11.36
N ARG A 61 -22.00 8.14 11.05
CA ARG A 61 -22.27 7.04 12.00
C ARG A 61 -21.38 7.08 13.23
N PHE A 62 -20.10 7.38 13.04
CA PHE A 62 -19.11 7.48 14.12
C PHE A 62 -18.97 8.91 14.68
N GLN A 63 -19.73 9.88 14.15
CA GLN A 63 -19.69 11.29 14.54
C GLN A 63 -18.27 11.87 14.48
N LEU A 64 -17.53 11.52 13.42
CA LEU A 64 -16.16 12.01 13.22
C LEU A 64 -16.17 13.49 12.86
N VAL A 65 -15.15 14.20 13.31
CA VAL A 65 -14.95 15.63 13.06
C VAL A 65 -13.92 15.79 11.94
N GLU A 66 -14.19 16.67 10.98
CA GLU A 66 -13.22 17.03 9.95
C GLU A 66 -12.09 17.85 10.57
N ALA A 67 -10.84 17.42 10.37
CA ALA A 67 -9.68 18.18 10.82
C ALA A 67 -9.62 19.50 10.05
N ALA A 68 -9.54 20.61 10.77
CA ALA A 68 -9.46 21.92 10.16
C ALA A 68 -8.16 22.08 9.35
N ALA A 69 -8.15 22.99 8.38
CA ALA A 69 -7.00 23.16 7.47
C ALA A 69 -5.70 23.57 8.19
N ASP A 70 -5.82 24.24 9.34
CA ASP A 70 -4.74 24.61 10.25
C ASP A 70 -4.29 23.47 11.17
N GLU A 71 -5.17 22.50 11.42
CA GLU A 71 -4.89 21.26 12.15
C GLU A 71 -4.46 20.11 11.24
N SER A 72 -4.40 20.35 9.93
CA SER A 72 -3.99 19.36 8.95
C SER A 72 -2.53 18.99 9.16
N ILE A 73 -2.32 17.75 9.58
CA ILE A 73 -1.01 17.12 9.75
C ILE A 73 -0.31 16.84 8.40
N PHE A 74 -1.04 16.98 7.29
CA PHE A 74 -0.54 16.68 5.97
C PHE A 74 0.24 17.86 5.37
N PRO A 75 1.13 17.59 4.37
CA PRO A 75 1.86 18.64 3.69
C PRO A 75 0.93 19.71 3.11
N LYS A 76 1.31 20.99 3.28
CA LYS A 76 0.54 22.11 2.72
C LYS A 76 0.43 21.97 1.20
N GLY A 77 -0.80 22.10 0.69
CA GLY A 77 -1.10 21.98 -0.75
C GLY A 77 -1.57 20.59 -1.18
N ALA A 78 -1.48 19.57 -0.32
CA ALA A 78 -2.15 18.31 -0.58
C ALA A 78 -3.68 18.49 -0.41
N PRO A 79 -4.51 18.00 -1.35
CA PRO A 79 -5.97 18.12 -1.26
C PRO A 79 -6.60 17.16 -0.24
N TRP A 80 -5.80 16.49 0.59
CA TRP A 80 -6.23 15.39 1.44
C TRP A 80 -7.03 15.89 2.63
N THR A 81 -8.09 15.13 2.96
CA THR A 81 -8.96 15.43 4.09
C THR A 81 -8.89 14.29 5.09
N ARG A 82 -8.88 14.66 6.37
CA ARG A 82 -8.91 13.73 7.50
C ARG A 82 -10.15 14.02 8.33
N TYR A 83 -10.88 12.97 8.67
CA TYR A 83 -11.85 12.97 9.75
C TYR A 83 -11.28 12.17 10.92
N HIS A 84 -11.50 12.60 12.14
CA HIS A 84 -11.03 11.88 13.32
C HIS A 84 -12.08 11.88 14.44
N GLY A 85 -11.98 10.90 15.33
CA GLY A 85 -12.85 10.79 16.48
C GLY A 85 -12.59 9.52 17.27
N ASP A 86 -13.20 9.42 18.45
CA ASP A 86 -13.06 8.26 19.32
C ASP A 86 -14.37 7.50 19.40
N TYR A 87 -14.32 6.18 19.21
CA TYR A 87 -15.47 5.29 19.29
C TYR A 87 -15.16 4.12 20.22
N LYS A 88 -15.88 4.03 21.35
CA LYS A 88 -15.72 2.95 22.35
C LYS A 88 -14.27 2.74 22.82
N GLY A 89 -13.50 3.83 22.95
CA GLY A 89 -12.10 3.78 23.36
C GLY A 89 -11.10 3.46 22.24
N LEU A 90 -11.58 3.39 20.99
CA LEU A 90 -10.75 3.25 19.79
C LEU A 90 -10.67 4.59 19.06
N HIS A 91 -9.46 5.04 18.78
CA HIS A 91 -9.24 6.22 17.94
C HIS A 91 -9.39 5.84 16.47
N ILE A 92 -10.28 6.53 15.77
CA ILE A 92 -10.56 6.30 14.34
C ILE A 92 -10.12 7.53 13.57
N ASP A 93 -9.17 7.31 12.66
CA ASP A 93 -8.79 8.27 11.63
C ASP A 93 -9.36 7.79 10.29
N LEU A 94 -10.12 8.63 9.60
CA LEU A 94 -10.61 8.37 8.25
C LEU A 94 -9.98 9.37 7.30
N VAL A 95 -9.29 8.88 6.28
CA VAL A 95 -8.57 9.72 5.31
C VAL A 95 -9.03 9.41 3.89
N TRP A 96 -9.10 10.46 3.09
CA TRP A 96 -9.36 10.33 1.65
C TRP A 96 -8.55 11.37 0.88
N PRO A 97 -8.19 11.10 -0.39
CA PRO A 97 -7.25 11.91 -1.16
C PRO A 97 -7.82 13.25 -1.64
N GLY A 98 -9.08 13.56 -1.35
CA GLY A 98 -9.69 14.82 -1.76
C GLY A 98 -10.03 14.88 -3.24
N LYS A 99 -10.29 16.12 -3.70
CA LYS A 99 -10.64 16.40 -5.10
C LYS A 99 -9.42 16.86 -5.88
N ASP A 100 -9.35 16.42 -7.13
CA ASP A 100 -8.36 16.92 -8.09
C ASP A 100 -8.60 18.42 -8.35
N PRO A 101 -7.58 19.29 -8.21
CA PRO A 101 -7.76 20.74 -8.35
C PRO A 101 -8.05 21.19 -9.78
N VAL A 102 -7.78 20.36 -10.81
CA VAL A 102 -8.01 20.71 -12.21
C VAL A 102 -9.43 20.32 -12.63
N LEU A 103 -9.87 19.12 -12.28
CA LEU A 103 -11.13 18.53 -12.71
C LEU A 103 -12.25 18.62 -11.66
N GLY A 104 -11.92 18.85 -10.39
CA GLY A 104 -12.89 18.95 -9.29
C GLY A 104 -13.56 17.62 -8.91
N VAL A 105 -13.08 16.50 -9.43
CA VAL A 105 -13.56 15.14 -9.14
C VAL A 105 -12.72 14.50 -8.03
N ASP A 106 -13.25 13.47 -7.36
CA ASP A 106 -12.49 12.74 -6.35
C ASP A 106 -11.23 12.10 -6.97
N SER A 107 -10.09 12.23 -6.28
CA SER A 107 -8.79 11.73 -6.73
C SER A 107 -8.67 10.22 -6.53
N VAL A 108 -9.44 9.45 -7.31
CA VAL A 108 -9.47 7.98 -7.24
C VAL A 108 -8.28 7.38 -7.99
N GLY A 109 -7.71 6.30 -7.45
CA GLY A 109 -6.64 5.54 -8.10
C GLY A 109 -5.55 5.12 -7.13
N THR A 110 -4.66 4.25 -7.61
CA THR A 110 -3.62 3.64 -6.78
C THR A 110 -2.58 4.66 -6.30
N VAL A 111 -2.22 5.64 -7.12
CA VAL A 111 -1.23 6.66 -6.77
C VAL A 111 -1.74 7.54 -5.63
N SER A 112 -2.94 8.11 -5.77
CA SER A 112 -3.56 8.96 -4.75
C SER A 112 -3.77 8.19 -3.44
N ALA A 113 -4.29 6.95 -3.53
CA ALA A 113 -4.49 6.08 -2.37
C ALA A 113 -3.16 5.72 -1.69
N ALA A 114 -2.11 5.40 -2.44
CA ALA A 114 -0.80 5.07 -1.89
C ALA A 114 -0.15 6.26 -1.18
N LEU A 115 -0.22 7.46 -1.79
CA LEU A 115 0.37 8.67 -1.21
C LEU A 115 -0.31 9.08 0.10
N VAL A 116 -1.65 9.11 0.13
CA VAL A 116 -2.39 9.45 1.36
C VAL A 116 -2.14 8.40 2.43
N THR A 117 -2.18 7.10 2.09
CA THR A 117 -1.92 6.01 3.03
C THR A 117 -0.51 6.10 3.61
N TYR A 118 0.49 6.31 2.76
CA TYR A 118 1.88 6.44 3.19
C TYR A 118 2.05 7.62 4.15
N ALA A 119 1.53 8.80 3.80
CA ALA A 119 1.61 9.96 4.67
C ALA A 119 0.89 9.73 6.01
N SER A 120 -0.29 9.12 5.98
CA SER A 120 -1.06 8.79 7.18
C SER A 120 -0.33 7.81 8.09
N ILE A 121 0.33 6.78 7.56
CA ILE A 121 1.12 5.85 8.36
C ILE A 121 2.25 6.59 9.09
N GLN A 122 2.98 7.43 8.37
CA GLN A 122 4.14 8.13 8.92
C GLN A 122 3.75 9.12 10.02
N LEU A 123 2.61 9.80 9.87
CA LEU A 123 2.18 10.87 10.75
C LEU A 123 1.30 10.39 11.91
N LEU A 124 0.37 9.47 11.65
CA LEU A 124 -0.63 9.02 12.63
C LEU A 124 -0.20 7.77 13.39
N LYS A 125 0.66 6.95 12.78
CA LYS A 125 1.14 5.66 13.31
C LYS A 125 -0.03 4.78 13.80
N PRO A 126 -0.95 4.37 12.91
CA PRO A 126 -2.07 3.51 13.28
C PRO A 126 -1.59 2.08 13.59
N ASP A 127 -2.37 1.37 14.40
CA ASP A 127 -2.13 -0.04 14.71
C ASP A 127 -2.73 -0.96 13.63
N LEU A 128 -3.82 -0.52 13.01
CA LEU A 128 -4.54 -1.23 11.95
C LEU A 128 -4.98 -0.27 10.84
N ILE A 129 -4.88 -0.71 9.59
CA ILE A 129 -5.31 0.05 8.41
C ILE A 129 -6.39 -0.74 7.67
N ILE A 130 -7.51 -0.07 7.36
CA ILE A 130 -8.64 -0.64 6.62
C ILE A 130 -8.83 0.18 5.35
N ASN A 131 -8.60 -0.42 4.19
CA ASN A 131 -9.05 0.15 2.91
C ASN A 131 -10.50 -0.26 2.69
N ALA A 132 -11.41 0.72 2.60
CA ALA A 132 -12.82 0.48 2.36
C ALA A 132 -13.30 1.30 1.17
N GLY A 133 -14.15 0.69 0.34
CA GLY A 133 -14.76 1.35 -0.80
C GLY A 133 -15.65 0.40 -1.58
N THR A 134 -16.39 0.93 -2.55
CA THR A 134 -17.16 0.10 -3.46
C THR A 134 -16.25 -0.52 -4.52
N ALA A 135 -16.55 -1.76 -4.90
CA ALA A 135 -15.79 -2.49 -5.90
C ALA A 135 -16.74 -3.19 -6.87
N GLY A 136 -16.27 -3.37 -8.12
CA GLY A 136 -16.94 -4.23 -9.09
C GLY A 136 -16.76 -5.70 -8.72
N GLY A 137 -17.82 -6.49 -8.93
CA GLY A 137 -17.80 -7.94 -8.72
C GLY A 137 -18.00 -8.70 -10.03
N PHE A 138 -17.19 -9.73 -10.25
CA PHE A 138 -17.51 -10.76 -11.25
C PHE A 138 -18.73 -11.57 -10.79
N LYS A 139 -19.81 -11.53 -11.59
CA LYS A 139 -21.10 -12.20 -11.32
C LYS A 139 -20.97 -13.69 -10.96
N VAL A 140 -19.95 -14.36 -11.48
CA VAL A 140 -19.69 -15.79 -11.22
C VAL A 140 -19.23 -16.08 -9.79
N VAL A 141 -18.73 -15.08 -9.07
CA VAL A 141 -18.24 -15.20 -7.69
C VAL A 141 -19.03 -14.31 -6.73
N PHE A 142 -19.60 -13.21 -7.23
CA PHE A 142 -20.12 -12.14 -6.41
C PHE A 142 -21.55 -11.75 -6.77
N SER A 143 -22.34 -11.45 -5.73
CA SER A 143 -23.65 -10.80 -5.86
C SER A 143 -23.53 -9.31 -5.53
N LEU A 144 -24.42 -8.50 -6.11
CA LEU A 144 -24.51 -7.07 -5.78
C LEU A 144 -24.77 -6.87 -4.28
N TYR A 145 -24.19 -5.80 -3.72
CA TYR A 145 -24.31 -5.37 -2.32
C TYR A 145 -23.69 -6.27 -1.25
N GLN A 146 -22.92 -7.28 -1.64
CA GLN A 146 -22.12 -8.04 -0.67
C GLN A 146 -20.87 -7.26 -0.24
N MET A 147 -20.57 -7.29 1.06
CA MET A 147 -19.31 -6.80 1.64
C MET A 147 -18.33 -7.96 1.74
N PHE A 148 -17.11 -7.75 1.25
CA PHE A 148 -16.06 -8.77 1.22
C PHE A 148 -14.83 -8.30 1.98
N ASP A 149 -14.23 -9.24 2.71
CA ASP A 149 -12.87 -9.09 3.22
C ASP A 149 -11.91 -9.70 2.20
N ALA A 150 -10.93 -8.92 1.76
CA ALA A 150 -10.00 -9.33 0.73
C ALA A 150 -8.87 -10.18 1.35
N THR A 151 -8.98 -11.51 1.25
CA THR A 151 -7.97 -12.44 1.78
C THR A 151 -6.60 -12.27 1.12
N VAL A 152 -6.58 -11.99 -0.19
CA VAL A 152 -5.38 -11.60 -0.93
C VAL A 152 -5.78 -10.48 -1.86
N CYS A 153 -5.46 -9.25 -1.47
CA CYS A 153 -5.57 -8.12 -2.37
C CYS A 153 -4.31 -8.08 -3.24
N ALA A 154 -4.31 -8.83 -4.35
CA ALA A 154 -3.37 -8.55 -5.42
C ALA A 154 -3.85 -7.24 -6.07
N LEU A 155 -3.14 -6.14 -5.80
CA LEU A 155 -3.24 -4.92 -6.59
C LEU A 155 -2.75 -5.23 -8.00
N GLN A 156 -3.55 -5.95 -8.79
CA GLN A 156 -3.26 -6.19 -10.20
C GLN A 156 -3.92 -5.08 -11.00
N PHE A 157 -3.13 -4.07 -11.35
CA PHE A 157 -3.43 -3.25 -12.51
C PHE A 157 -2.45 -3.54 -13.64
N CYS A 158 -3.03 -3.60 -14.84
CA CYS A 158 -2.39 -3.96 -16.08
C CYS A 158 -1.20 -3.02 -16.36
N SER A 159 -0.04 -3.65 -16.59
CA SER A 159 1.28 -3.12 -16.96
C SER A 159 2.16 -2.53 -15.83
N SER A 160 3.02 -3.40 -15.31
CA SER A 160 4.30 -3.16 -14.60
C SER A 160 4.26 -2.99 -13.07
N SER A 161 4.25 -4.15 -12.40
CA SER A 161 4.90 -4.54 -11.12
C SER A 161 5.12 -3.51 -9.99
N VAL A 162 4.24 -3.53 -8.98
CA VAL A 162 4.61 -3.32 -7.55
C VAL A 162 3.74 -4.25 -6.69
N LEU A 163 4.36 -5.26 -6.06
CA LEU A 163 3.71 -6.17 -5.10
C LEU A 163 4.07 -5.74 -3.67
N LEU A 164 3.16 -5.07 -2.98
CA LEU A 164 3.26 -4.88 -1.53
C LEU A 164 2.59 -6.07 -0.85
N ARG A 165 3.40 -6.97 -0.30
CA ARG A 165 2.95 -8.10 0.51
C ARG A 165 2.90 -7.66 1.97
N PHE A 166 1.71 -7.44 2.51
CA PHE A 166 1.52 -7.43 3.97
C PHE A 166 1.25 -8.86 4.43
N ARG A 167 2.09 -9.40 5.33
CA ARG A 167 1.82 -10.65 6.05
C ARG A 167 0.88 -10.36 7.23
N PRO A 168 -0.21 -11.12 7.39
CA PRO A 168 -0.67 -11.52 8.71
C PRO A 168 -0.07 -12.89 9.08
N GLU A 169 0.33 -13.04 10.34
CA GLU A 169 0.86 -14.29 10.89
C GLU A 169 -0.16 -15.45 10.85
N GLU A 170 0.42 -16.61 10.51
CA GLU A 170 0.15 -17.98 10.97
C GLU A 170 -1.27 -18.41 11.38
N GLN A 171 -1.80 -19.35 10.59
CA GLN A 171 -2.88 -20.22 11.00
C GLN A 171 -2.46 -21.09 12.18
N VAL A 172 -3.03 -20.87 13.35
CA VAL A 172 -3.10 -21.90 14.39
C VAL A 172 -4.32 -22.77 14.10
N LEU A 173 -4.10 -23.83 13.32
CA LEU A 173 -5.06 -24.92 13.22
C LEU A 173 -4.99 -25.72 14.53
N GLY A 174 -5.96 -25.52 15.40
CA GLY A 174 -6.16 -26.37 16.57
C GLY A 174 -6.53 -27.79 16.14
N MET A 175 -5.80 -28.78 16.65
CA MET A 175 -6.33 -30.12 16.86
C MET A 175 -6.15 -30.46 18.33
N SER A 176 -7.26 -30.36 19.07
CA SER A 176 -7.46 -31.02 20.35
C SER A 176 -8.18 -32.33 20.07
N SER A 177 -7.50 -33.46 20.24
CA SER A 177 -7.93 -34.58 21.09
C SER A 177 -6.82 -35.61 21.24
#